data_AF-A0A317CR91-F1
#
_entry.id   AF-A0A317CR91-F1
#
_cell.length_a   1.000
_cell.length_b   1.000
_cell.length_c   1.000
_cell.angle_alpha   90.00
_cell.angle_beta   90.00
_cell.angle_gamma   90.00
#
_symmetry.space_group_name_H-M   'P 1'
#
loop_
_entity.id
_entity.type
_entity.pdbx_description
1 polymer ?
#
loop_
_entity_poly.entity_id
_entity_poly.type
_entity_poly.pdbx_seq_one_letter_code
_entity_poly.pdbx_strand_id
1 'polypeptide(L)'
;MSGPPRVARATRDARPDLHWRVLIVFAGTVLVWLFLYHGALLGRDYDRPTHVARAILTTLLVVPLVVAARRLLDRRPWSGLGLPSLRAGWRRLLLGMACWLVPAGLGFALCLGVGWVEISVRTCTADALRVAALLVVLVFLYEALPEELVFRGYLHRNLATRLPAWQAVVGQAALFTLFGSTGTAWSGGPSTRTTVPRRPGCRAGCAAGA
;
A
#
# COMPACT_ATOMS: atom_id res chain seq x y z
N MET A 1 40.59 -12.12 51.48
CA MET A 1 39.15 -11.87 51.20
C MET A 1 39.01 -11.57 49.72
N SER A 2 38.76 -12.61 48.93
CA SER A 2 38.65 -12.52 47.46
C SER A 2 37.21 -12.80 47.10
N GLY A 3 36.45 -11.76 46.73
CA GLY A 3 35.05 -11.91 46.30
C GLY A 3 34.97 -12.62 44.94
N PRO A 4 33.96 -13.45 44.69
CA PRO A 4 33.83 -14.15 43.42
C PRO A 4 33.57 -13.16 42.26
N PRO A 5 34.03 -13.48 41.04
CA PRO A 5 33.84 -12.63 39.87
C PRO A 5 32.35 -12.49 39.55
N ARG A 6 31.90 -11.24 39.34
CA ARG A 6 30.56 -10.95 38.82
C ARG A 6 30.43 -11.61 37.46
N VAL A 7 29.69 -12.71 37.39
CA VAL A 7 29.28 -13.33 36.14
C VAL A 7 28.52 -12.27 35.35
N ALA A 8 29.14 -11.79 34.27
CA ALA A 8 28.54 -10.85 33.35
C ALA A 8 27.21 -11.42 32.86
N ARG A 9 26.11 -10.70 33.08
CA ARG A 9 24.83 -10.92 32.39
C ARG A 9 25.06 -10.70 30.89
N ALA A 10 25.52 -11.73 30.21
CA ALA A 10 25.41 -11.84 28.76
C ALA A 10 24.11 -12.56 28.44
N THR A 11 22.97 -11.99 28.83
CA THR A 11 21.76 -12.23 28.05
C THR A 11 21.98 -11.51 26.73
N ARG A 12 22.66 -12.17 25.79
CA ARG A 12 22.63 -11.76 24.38
C ARG A 12 21.16 -11.53 24.07
N ASP A 13 20.81 -10.29 23.75
CA ASP A 13 19.52 -9.98 23.14
C ASP A 13 19.41 -10.92 21.94
N ALA A 14 18.72 -12.05 22.09
CA ALA A 14 18.48 -13.06 21.07
C ALA A 14 17.43 -12.54 20.08
N ARG A 15 17.63 -11.30 19.63
CA ARG A 15 16.84 -10.63 18.62
C ARG A 15 17.53 -10.91 17.29
N PRO A 16 16.78 -11.36 16.28
CA PRO A 16 17.35 -11.46 14.95
C PRO A 16 17.90 -10.10 14.51
N ASP A 17 19.01 -10.12 13.78
CA ASP A 17 19.62 -8.90 13.28
C ASP A 17 18.64 -8.08 12.43
N LEU A 18 18.85 -6.77 12.39
CA LEU A 18 17.96 -5.81 11.72
C LEU A 18 17.65 -6.24 10.28
N HIS A 19 18.65 -6.69 9.53
CA HIS A 19 18.49 -7.10 8.14
C HIS A 19 17.53 -8.29 8.01
N TRP A 20 17.57 -9.25 8.94
CA TRP A 20 16.68 -10.41 8.92
C TRP A 20 15.24 -10.02 9.24
N ARG A 21 15.04 -9.10 10.19
CA ARG A 21 13.72 -8.56 10.53
C ARG A 21 13.08 -7.82 9.36
N VAL A 22 13.86 -6.96 8.69
CA VAL A 22 13.44 -6.25 7.47
C VAL A 22 13.10 -7.24 6.37
N LEU A 23 13.97 -8.24 6.12
CA LEU A 23 13.79 -9.22 5.06
C LEU A 23 12.56 -10.10 5.29
N ILE A 24 12.34 -10.61 6.50
CA ILE A 24 11.16 -11.43 6.83
C ILE A 24 9.87 -10.65 6.60
N VAL A 25 9.78 -9.42 7.12
CA VAL A 25 8.55 -8.63 6.98
C VAL A 25 8.33 -8.23 5.52
N PHE A 26 9.39 -7.81 4.83
CA PHE A 26 9.30 -7.47 3.41
C PHE A 26 8.84 -8.66 2.56
N ALA A 27 9.47 -9.82 2.72
CA ALA A 27 9.09 -11.04 2.02
C ALA A 27 7.66 -11.47 2.36
N GLY A 28 7.27 -11.43 3.64
CA GLY A 28 5.91 -11.72 4.08
C GLY A 28 4.88 -10.80 3.43
N THR A 29 5.16 -9.50 3.34
CA THR A 29 4.29 -8.52 2.66
C THR A 29 4.17 -8.81 1.17
N VAL A 30 5.30 -9.07 0.49
CA VAL A 30 5.30 -9.45 -0.95
C VAL A 30 4.47 -10.71 -1.17
N LEU A 31 4.65 -11.74 -0.33
CA LEU A 31 3.89 -12.99 -0.44
C LEU A 31 2.39 -12.78 -0.23
N VAL A 32 1.98 -11.95 0.74
CA VAL A 32 0.57 -11.60 0.94
C VAL A 32 -0.01 -10.93 -0.30
N TRP A 33 0.69 -9.95 -0.90
CA TRP A 33 0.22 -9.30 -2.11
C TRP A 33 0.17 -10.24 -3.31
N LEU A 34 1.21 -11.06 -3.51
CA LEU A 34 1.23 -12.07 -4.56
C LEU A 34 0.08 -13.07 -4.40
N PHE A 35 -0.17 -13.52 -3.17
CA PHE A 35 -1.29 -14.40 -2.86
C PHE A 35 -2.65 -13.75 -3.15
N LEU A 36 -2.83 -12.47 -2.85
CA LEU A 36 -4.11 -11.78 -3.09
C LEU A 36 -4.32 -11.41 -4.56
N TYR A 37 -3.24 -11.17 -5.29
CA TYR A 37 -3.26 -10.82 -6.70
C TYR A 37 -3.38 -12.07 -7.60
N HIS A 38 -2.66 -13.15 -7.28
CA HIS A 38 -2.62 -14.40 -8.06
C HIS A 38 -3.50 -15.50 -7.49
N GLY A 39 -3.90 -15.41 -6.22
CA GLY A 39 -4.71 -16.41 -5.56
C GLY A 39 -6.07 -16.53 -6.24
N ALA A 40 -6.38 -17.75 -6.68
CA ALA A 40 -7.61 -18.12 -7.37
C ALA A 40 -8.89 -17.94 -6.53
N LEU A 41 -8.79 -17.49 -5.28
CA LEU A 41 -9.91 -17.40 -4.34
C LEU A 41 -11.05 -16.46 -4.78
N LEU A 42 -10.74 -15.41 -5.56
CA LEU A 42 -11.74 -14.38 -5.92
C LEU A 42 -11.82 -14.08 -7.42
N GLY A 43 -11.19 -14.90 -8.27
CA GLY A 43 -11.15 -14.69 -9.72
C GLY A 43 -10.26 -13.52 -10.15
N ARG A 44 -9.82 -13.50 -11.42
CA ARG A 44 -9.00 -12.39 -11.96
C ARG A 44 -9.84 -11.20 -12.43
N ASP A 45 -11.13 -11.41 -12.66
CA ASP A 45 -12.01 -10.38 -13.18
C ASP A 45 -12.30 -9.30 -12.14
N TYR A 46 -12.36 -8.06 -12.59
CA TYR A 46 -12.72 -6.93 -11.75
C TYR A 46 -14.23 -6.94 -11.53
N ASP A 47 -14.64 -7.41 -10.35
CA ASP A 47 -16.00 -7.25 -9.86
C ASP A 47 -15.99 -6.50 -8.50
N ARG A 48 -17.01 -5.67 -8.26
CA ARG A 48 -17.12 -4.86 -7.05
C ARG A 48 -17.07 -5.68 -5.75
N PRO A 49 -17.87 -6.76 -5.58
CA PRO A 49 -17.77 -7.63 -4.41
C PRO A 49 -16.39 -8.27 -4.26
N THR A 50 -15.76 -8.70 -5.35
CA THR A 50 -14.39 -9.23 -5.34
C THR A 50 -13.39 -8.18 -4.83
N HIS A 51 -13.53 -6.92 -5.25
CA HIS A 51 -12.66 -5.84 -4.78
C HIS A 51 -12.86 -5.52 -3.30
N VAL A 52 -14.10 -5.52 -2.81
CA VAL A 52 -14.40 -5.35 -1.39
C VAL A 52 -13.79 -6.49 -0.57
N ALA A 53 -13.98 -7.74 -1.01
CA ALA A 53 -13.43 -8.91 -0.35
C ALA A 53 -11.89 -8.87 -0.32
N ARG A 54 -11.24 -8.49 -1.42
CA ARG A 54 -9.78 -8.27 -1.47
C ARG A 54 -9.33 -7.20 -0.49
N ALA A 55 -10.00 -6.05 -0.43
CA ALA A 55 -9.66 -4.96 0.50
C ALA A 55 -9.69 -5.43 1.96
N ILE A 56 -10.78 -6.10 2.35
CA ILE A 56 -10.96 -6.64 3.71
C ILE A 56 -9.89 -7.69 4.01
N LEU A 57 -9.71 -8.67 3.11
CA LEU A 57 -8.75 -9.75 3.31
C LEU A 57 -7.32 -9.23 3.41
N THR A 58 -6.96 -8.21 2.64
CA THR A 58 -5.63 -7.58 2.71
C THR A 58 -5.37 -6.98 4.08
N THR A 59 -6.31 -6.18 4.59
CA THR A 59 -6.20 -5.63 5.94
C THR A 59 -6.11 -6.75 6.99
N LEU A 60 -6.95 -7.79 6.86
CA LEU A 60 -6.98 -8.93 7.79
C LEU A 60 -5.72 -9.80 7.75
N LEU A 61 -4.94 -9.79 6.68
CA LEU A 61 -3.66 -10.50 6.59
C LEU A 61 -2.49 -9.63 7.03
N VAL A 62 -2.44 -8.39 6.56
CA VAL A 62 -1.31 -7.47 6.79
C VAL A 62 -1.27 -6.98 8.25
N VAL A 63 -2.42 -6.67 8.85
CA VAL A 63 -2.45 -6.20 10.25
C VAL A 63 -1.88 -7.27 11.18
N PRO A 64 -2.36 -8.54 11.18
CA PRO A 64 -1.76 -9.60 11.99
C PRO A 64 -0.30 -9.89 11.64
N LEU A 65 0.11 -9.83 10.37
CA LEU A 65 1.51 -9.98 9.98
C LEU A 65 2.39 -8.96 10.71
N VAL A 66 2.00 -7.68 10.71
CA VAL A 66 2.74 -6.61 11.40
C VAL A 66 2.67 -6.79 12.92
N VAL A 67 1.53 -7.20 13.48
CA VAL A 67 1.39 -7.52 14.92
C VAL A 67 2.35 -8.64 15.31
N ALA A 68 2.37 -9.74 14.54
CA ALA A 68 3.20 -10.90 14.79
C ALA A 68 4.68 -10.55 14.65
N ALA A 69 5.07 -9.82 13.60
CA ALA A 69 6.44 -9.33 13.46
C ALA A 69 6.89 -8.50 14.67
N ARG A 70 6.04 -7.59 15.16
CA ARG A 70 6.35 -6.76 16.34
C ARG A 70 6.43 -7.55 17.63
N ARG A 71 5.55 -8.53 17.82
CA ARG A 71 5.53 -9.34 19.05
C ARG A 71 6.63 -10.40 19.06
N LEU A 72 6.87 -11.05 17.94
CA LEU A 72 7.78 -12.20 17.83
C LEU A 72 9.22 -11.77 17.51
N LEU A 73 9.41 -10.86 16.55
CA LEU A 73 10.76 -10.42 16.14
C LEU A 73 11.27 -9.28 17.03
N ASP A 74 10.40 -8.32 17.37
CA ASP A 74 10.82 -7.12 18.09
C ASP A 74 10.62 -7.23 19.60
N ARG A 75 9.76 -8.17 20.05
CA ARG A 75 9.28 -8.30 21.43
C ARG A 75 8.78 -6.96 22.00
N ARG A 76 8.13 -6.14 21.18
CA ARG A 76 7.63 -4.80 21.54
C ARG A 76 6.11 -4.70 21.48
N PRO A 77 5.49 -3.89 22.35
CA PRO A 77 4.05 -3.67 22.33
C PRO A 77 3.61 -2.79 21.15
N TRP A 78 2.35 -2.94 20.75
CA TRP A 78 1.71 -2.23 19.63
C TRP A 78 1.78 -0.71 19.77
N SER A 79 1.73 -0.18 21.01
CA SER A 79 1.81 1.26 21.32
C SER A 79 3.07 1.94 20.78
N GLY A 80 4.18 1.20 20.69
CA GLY A 80 5.43 1.70 20.12
C GLY A 80 5.42 1.80 18.60
N LEU A 81 4.26 1.71 17.94
CA LEU A 81 4.22 1.96 16.51
C LEU A 81 4.43 3.49 16.42
N GLY A 82 3.70 4.33 17.12
CA GLY A 82 3.81 5.78 16.86
C GLY A 82 2.99 6.15 15.64
N LEU A 83 1.90 5.40 15.44
CA LEU A 83 0.67 5.98 14.94
C LEU A 83 0.28 7.08 15.93
N PRO A 84 0.35 8.37 15.55
CA PRO A 84 -0.18 9.42 16.39
C PRO A 84 -1.68 9.19 16.57
N SER A 85 -2.25 9.63 17.70
CA SER A 85 -3.71 9.63 17.84
C SER A 85 -4.32 10.41 16.67
N LEU A 86 -5.50 9.99 16.19
CA LEU A 86 -6.14 10.61 15.02
C LEU A 86 -6.24 12.15 15.16
N ARG A 87 -6.50 12.61 16.39
CA ARG A 87 -6.54 14.02 16.78
C ARG A 87 -5.18 14.74 16.66
N ALA A 88 -4.08 14.07 17.03
CA ALA A 88 -2.72 14.62 16.90
C ALA A 88 -2.14 14.47 15.48
N GLY A 89 -2.62 13.48 14.72
CA GLY A 89 -2.17 13.15 13.37
C GLY A 89 -2.79 13.98 12.25
N TRP A 90 -3.95 14.62 12.49
CA TRP A 90 -4.70 15.40 11.49
C TRP A 90 -3.85 16.42 10.73
N ARG A 91 -3.02 17.22 11.43
CA ARG A 91 -2.15 18.21 10.76
C ARG A 91 -1.14 17.57 9.82
N ARG A 92 -0.60 16.40 10.19
CA ARG A 92 0.35 15.64 9.36
C ARG A 92 -0.37 14.99 8.17
N LEU A 93 -1.60 14.51 8.38
CA LEU A 93 -2.45 14.00 7.32
C LEU A 93 -2.77 15.09 6.30
N LEU A 94 -3.23 16.26 6.75
CA LEU A 94 -3.48 17.42 5.89
C LEU A 94 -2.24 17.85 5.13
N LEU A 95 -1.09 17.91 5.80
CA LEU A 95 0.16 18.27 5.14
C LEU A 95 0.50 17.24 4.05
N GLY A 96 0.37 15.94 4.34
CA GLY A 96 0.57 14.88 3.35
C GLY A 96 -0.41 14.99 2.18
N MET A 97 -1.69 15.22 2.46
CA MET A 97 -2.71 15.46 1.43
C MET A 97 -2.37 16.68 0.57
N ALA A 98 -1.95 17.79 1.17
CA ALA A 98 -1.58 19.00 0.44
C ALA A 98 -0.32 18.78 -0.43
N CYS A 99 0.70 18.12 0.11
CA CYS A 99 1.92 17.77 -0.63
C CYS A 99 1.66 16.87 -1.84
N TRP A 100 0.54 16.15 -1.88
CA TRP A 100 0.12 15.33 -3.02
C TRP A 100 -0.87 16.06 -3.93
N LEU A 101 -1.95 16.62 -3.37
CA LEU A 101 -3.04 17.26 -4.12
C LEU A 101 -2.58 18.52 -4.86
N VAL A 102 -1.68 19.32 -4.28
CA VAL A 102 -1.23 20.55 -4.92
C VAL A 102 -0.44 20.25 -6.19
N PRO A 103 0.62 19.42 -6.18
CA PRO A 103 1.31 19.04 -7.42
C PRO A 103 0.41 18.31 -8.41
N ALA A 104 -0.42 17.37 -7.95
CA ALA A 104 -1.32 16.62 -8.82
C ALA A 104 -2.36 17.54 -9.50
N GLY A 105 -2.94 18.46 -8.74
CA GLY A 105 -3.91 19.44 -9.24
C GLY A 105 -3.28 20.42 -10.22
N LEU A 106 -2.06 20.90 -9.95
CA LEU A 106 -1.31 21.76 -10.87
C LEU A 106 -0.99 21.04 -12.18
N GLY A 107 -0.49 19.80 -12.12
CA GLY A 107 -0.22 19.00 -13.30
C GLY A 107 -1.48 18.72 -14.11
N PHE A 108 -2.58 18.39 -13.44
CA PHE A 108 -3.87 18.15 -14.09
C PHE A 108 -4.44 19.42 -14.74
N ALA A 109 -4.38 20.56 -14.05
CA ALA A 109 -4.80 21.86 -14.59
C ALA A 109 -3.96 22.26 -15.82
N LEU A 110 -2.66 21.98 -15.81
CA LEU A 110 -1.79 22.20 -16.95
C LEU A 110 -2.20 21.32 -18.15
N CYS A 111 -2.47 20.03 -17.93
CA CYS A 111 -2.94 19.14 -18.97
C CYS A 111 -4.28 19.60 -19.58
N LEU A 112 -5.20 20.12 -18.75
CA LEU A 112 -6.45 20.70 -19.23
C LEU A 112 -6.21 22.00 -20.03
N GLY A 113 -5.37 22.89 -19.51
CA GLY A 113 -5.09 24.19 -20.14
C GLY A 113 -4.40 24.08 -21.49
N VAL A 114 -3.56 23.05 -21.68
CA VAL A 114 -2.90 22.75 -22.97
C VAL A 114 -3.80 21.93 -23.90
N GLY A 115 -4.94 21.43 -23.41
CA GLY A 115 -5.85 20.59 -24.19
C GLY A 115 -5.36 19.15 -24.39
N TRP A 116 -4.44 18.66 -23.55
CA TRP A 116 -3.99 17.26 -23.55
C TRP A 116 -5.04 16.30 -22.97
N VAL A 117 -5.96 16.82 -22.15
CA VAL A 117 -7.02 16.05 -21.50
C VAL A 117 -8.35 16.78 -21.68
N GLU A 118 -9.40 16.02 -21.96
CA GLU A 118 -10.78 16.49 -22.01
C GLU A 118 -11.62 15.72 -20.98
N ILE A 119 -12.46 16.41 -20.21
CA ILE A 119 -13.32 15.79 -19.20
C ILE A 119 -14.72 15.63 -19.79
N SER A 120 -15.10 14.40 -20.11
CA SER A 120 -16.47 14.04 -20.47
C SER A 120 -17.18 13.40 -19.28
N VAL A 121 -18.25 14.00 -18.78
CA VAL A 121 -19.09 13.39 -17.75
C VAL A 121 -20.12 12.49 -18.42
N ARG A 122 -20.00 11.18 -18.22
CA ARG A 122 -20.89 10.17 -18.81
C ARG A 122 -22.00 9.68 -17.86
N THR A 123 -22.02 10.17 -16.62
CA THR A 123 -22.92 9.72 -15.56
C THR A 123 -23.49 10.92 -14.79
N CYS A 124 -24.53 10.70 -14.00
CA CYS A 124 -24.94 11.71 -13.02
C CYS A 124 -23.80 11.98 -12.01
N THR A 125 -23.61 13.24 -11.64
CA THR A 125 -22.62 13.67 -10.64
C THR A 125 -22.81 12.96 -9.30
N ALA A 126 -24.06 12.72 -8.90
CA ALA A 126 -24.37 12.03 -7.65
C ALA A 126 -23.93 10.56 -7.65
N ASP A 127 -23.98 9.89 -8.81
CA ASP A 127 -23.44 8.52 -8.95
C ASP A 127 -21.91 8.54 -8.92
N ALA A 128 -21.29 9.50 -9.61
CA ALA A 128 -19.84 9.66 -9.62
C ALA A 128 -19.28 9.90 -8.21
N LEU A 129 -19.90 10.79 -7.42
CA LEU A 129 -19.49 11.08 -6.05
C LEU A 129 -19.64 9.86 -5.13
N ARG A 130 -20.73 9.09 -5.27
CA ARG A 130 -20.94 7.85 -4.51
C ARG A 130 -19.86 6.81 -4.80
N VAL A 131 -19.54 6.60 -6.08
CA VAL A 131 -18.49 5.66 -6.49
C VAL A 131 -17.10 6.16 -6.02
N ALA A 132 -16.82 7.44 -6.14
CA ALA A 132 -15.56 8.04 -5.66
C ALA A 132 -15.39 7.85 -4.15
N ALA A 133 -16.44 8.11 -3.34
CA ALA A 133 -16.40 7.90 -1.90
C ALA A 133 -16.13 6.43 -1.53
N LEU A 134 -16.79 5.49 -2.23
CA LEU A 134 -16.56 4.06 -2.05
C LEU A 134 -15.11 3.67 -2.42
N LEU A 135 -14.61 4.17 -3.54
CA LEU A 135 -13.24 3.92 -3.99
C LEU A 135 -12.20 4.42 -2.98
N VAL A 136 -12.40 5.60 -2.40
CA VAL A 136 -11.51 6.12 -1.35
C VAL A 136 -11.41 5.14 -0.17
N VAL A 137 -12.53 4.61 0.29
CA VAL A 137 -12.55 3.64 1.40
C VAL A 137 -11.88 2.32 1.00
N LEU A 138 -12.16 1.82 -0.21
CA LEU A 138 -11.60 0.57 -0.70
C LEU A 138 -10.08 0.66 -0.89
N VAL A 139 -9.59 1.71 -1.53
CA VAL A 139 -8.14 1.97 -1.71
C VAL A 139 -7.47 2.18 -0.36
N PHE A 140 -8.13 2.87 0.58
CA PHE A 140 -7.59 3.03 1.91
C PHE A 140 -7.38 1.69 2.63
N LEU A 141 -8.36 0.79 2.59
CA LEU A 141 -8.28 -0.52 3.23
C LEU A 141 -7.37 -1.50 2.48
N TYR A 142 -7.35 -1.43 1.15
CA TYR A 142 -6.55 -2.34 0.33
C TYR A 142 -5.08 -1.95 0.29
N GLU A 143 -4.79 -0.65 0.18
CA GLU A 143 -3.44 -0.16 -0.09
C GLU A 143 -2.94 0.74 1.05
N ALA A 144 -3.60 1.87 1.28
CA ALA A 144 -3.00 2.94 2.09
C ALA A 144 -2.74 2.54 3.54
N LEU A 145 -3.69 1.87 4.21
CA LEU A 145 -3.53 1.42 5.60
C LEU A 145 -2.52 0.27 5.72
N PRO A 146 -2.64 -0.82 4.93
CA PRO A 146 -1.63 -1.87 4.90
C PRO A 146 -0.20 -1.36 4.62
N GLU A 147 -0.03 -0.50 3.62
CA GLU A 147 1.27 0.04 3.23
C GLU A 147 1.85 0.97 4.31
N GLU A 148 1.06 1.87 4.88
CA GLU A 148 1.51 2.75 5.96
C GLU A 148 1.98 1.93 7.18
N LEU A 149 1.28 0.83 7.51
CA LEU A 149 1.66 -0.06 8.62
C LEU A 149 2.95 -0.83 8.35
N VAL A 150 3.17 -1.32 7.13
CA VAL A 150 4.38 -2.07 6.79
C VAL A 150 5.56 -1.12 6.62
N PHE A 151 5.46 -0.15 5.71
CA PHE A 151 6.61 0.67 5.28
C PHE A 151 6.95 1.75 6.30
N ARG A 152 6.00 2.62 6.65
CA ARG A 152 6.26 3.68 7.66
C ARG A 152 6.19 3.13 9.07
N GLY A 153 5.34 2.13 9.28
CA GLY A 153 5.13 1.51 10.56
C GLY A 153 6.30 0.65 11.00
N TYR A 154 6.50 -0.48 10.34
CA TYR A 154 7.51 -1.43 10.75
C TYR A 154 8.90 -1.11 10.17
N LEU A 155 9.02 -1.02 8.85
CA LEU A 155 10.31 -0.99 8.15
C LEU A 155 11.09 0.29 8.42
N HIS A 156 10.49 1.46 8.21
CA HIS A 156 11.15 2.76 8.41
C HIS A 156 11.67 2.91 9.84
N ARG A 157 10.87 2.52 10.83
CA ARG A 157 11.28 2.67 12.23
C ARG A 157 12.41 1.74 12.60
N ASN A 158 12.39 0.52 12.06
CA ASN A 158 13.49 -0.42 12.22
C ASN A 158 14.78 0.11 11.59
N LEU A 159 14.71 0.65 10.39
CA LEU A 159 15.84 1.34 9.75
C LEU A 159 16.34 2.53 10.58
N ALA A 160 15.44 3.39 11.05
CA ALA A 160 15.75 4.57 11.85
C ALA A 160 16.35 4.24 13.24
N THR A 161 16.28 2.99 13.71
CA THR A 161 16.97 2.58 14.95
C THR A 161 18.47 2.38 14.79
N ARG A 162 18.96 2.19 13.56
CA ARG A 162 20.37 1.88 13.27
C ARG A 162 21.01 2.80 12.24
N LEU A 163 20.20 3.50 11.44
CA LEU A 163 20.66 4.38 10.37
C LEU A 163 20.33 5.84 10.69
N PRO A 164 21.13 6.80 10.22
CA PRO A 164 20.77 8.22 10.26
C PRO A 164 19.49 8.47 9.44
N ALA A 165 18.76 9.52 9.80
CA ALA A 165 17.42 9.79 9.28
C ALA A 165 17.33 9.76 7.74
N TRP A 166 18.29 10.36 7.04
CA TRP A 166 18.29 10.39 5.57
C TRP A 166 18.44 8.99 4.96
N GLN A 167 19.28 8.12 5.53
CA GLN A 167 19.46 6.74 5.06
C GLN A 167 18.21 5.89 5.34
N ALA A 168 17.54 6.12 6.47
CA ALA A 168 16.28 5.43 6.77
C ALA A 168 15.16 5.83 5.79
N VAL A 169 15.12 7.09 5.34
CA VAL A 169 14.18 7.56 4.31
C VAL A 169 14.51 6.92 2.95
N VAL A 170 15.77 6.97 2.51
CA VAL A 170 16.20 6.37 1.25
C VAL A 170 15.96 4.86 1.24
N GLY A 171 16.29 4.15 2.33
CA GLY A 171 16.06 2.72 2.46
C GLY A 171 14.56 2.36 2.43
N GLN A 172 13.71 3.15 3.09
CA GLN A 172 12.26 2.94 3.01
C GLN A 172 11.71 3.21 1.60
N ALA A 173 12.21 4.24 0.91
CA ALA A 173 11.82 4.51 -0.47
C ALA A 173 12.23 3.36 -1.41
N ALA A 174 13.46 2.86 -1.28
CA ALA A 174 13.94 1.73 -2.07
C ALA A 174 13.12 0.45 -1.86
N LEU A 175 12.79 0.11 -0.60
CA LEU A 175 11.92 -1.02 -0.29
C LEU A 175 10.52 -0.85 -0.90
N PHE A 176 9.95 0.35 -0.81
CA PHE A 176 8.65 0.66 -1.39
C PHE A 176 8.65 0.52 -2.92
N THR A 177 9.67 1.07 -3.60
CA THR A 177 9.86 0.93 -5.04
C THR A 177 10.05 -0.53 -5.45
N LEU A 178 10.86 -1.29 -4.70
CA LEU A 178 11.08 -2.71 -4.97
C LEU A 178 9.76 -3.49 -4.86
N PHE A 179 8.98 -3.25 -3.82
CA PHE A 179 7.67 -3.85 -3.64
C PHE A 179 6.75 -3.59 -4.84
N GLY A 180 6.59 -2.33 -5.27
CA GLY A 180 5.79 -2.00 -6.45
C GLY A 180 6.30 -2.68 -7.72
N SER A 181 7.62 -2.74 -7.91
CA SER A 181 8.23 -3.36 -9.10
C SER A 181 8.01 -4.88 -9.18
N THR A 182 7.94 -5.57 -8.03
CA THR A 182 7.66 -7.02 -8.00
C THR A 182 6.26 -7.34 -8.54
N GLY A 183 5.26 -6.48 -8.32
CA GLY A 183 3.92 -6.67 -8.90
C GLY A 183 3.90 -6.51 -10.42
N THR A 184 4.70 -5.60 -10.97
CA THR A 184 4.79 -5.38 -12.43
C THR A 184 5.64 -6.41 -13.15
N ALA A 185 6.75 -6.86 -12.56
CA ALA A 185 7.63 -7.85 -13.19
C ALA A 185 6.97 -9.24 -13.29
N TRP A 186 6.03 -9.55 -12.39
CA TRP A 186 5.33 -10.84 -12.37
C TRP A 186 4.07 -10.88 -13.24
N SER A 187 3.45 -9.74 -13.54
CA SER A 187 2.30 -9.65 -14.45
C SER A 187 2.69 -9.58 -15.94
N GLY A 188 3.98 -9.35 -16.23
CA GLY A 188 4.57 -9.40 -17.56
C GLY A 188 4.74 -10.83 -18.10
N GLY A 189 3.65 -11.57 -18.28
CA GLY A 189 3.64 -12.69 -19.22
C GLY A 189 3.86 -12.19 -20.65
N PRO A 190 4.49 -12.97 -21.54
CA PRO A 190 4.74 -12.55 -22.92
C PRO A 190 3.42 -12.09 -23.55
N SER A 191 3.40 -10.82 -23.97
CA SER A 191 2.23 -10.19 -24.56
C SER A 191 1.97 -10.87 -25.91
N THR A 192 1.20 -11.95 -25.92
CA THR A 192 0.57 -12.43 -27.15
C THR A 192 -0.35 -11.31 -27.59
N ARG A 193 0.11 -10.61 -28.63
CA ARG A 193 -0.55 -9.49 -29.28
C ARG A 193 -1.90 -10.01 -29.81
N THR A 194 -2.94 -9.97 -29.00
CA THR A 194 -4.29 -10.33 -29.42
C THR A 194 -4.72 -9.24 -30.38
N THR A 195 -4.61 -9.51 -31.68
CA THR A 195 -5.27 -8.75 -32.73
C THR A 195 -6.76 -8.75 -32.43
N VAL A 196 -7.26 -7.63 -31.89
CA VAL A 196 -8.70 -7.41 -31.72
C VAL A 196 -9.31 -7.32 -33.12
N PRO A 197 -10.21 -8.24 -33.53
CA PRO A 197 -10.94 -8.08 -34.77
C PRO A 197 -11.85 -6.85 -34.64
N ARG A 198 -11.73 -5.91 -35.58
CA ARG A 198 -12.66 -4.78 -35.72
C ARG A 198 -14.08 -5.34 -35.87
N ARG A 199 -14.95 -5.13 -34.88
CA ARG A 199 -16.39 -5.35 -35.04
C ARG A 199 -16.95 -4.28 -35.99
N PRO A 200 -17.66 -4.66 -37.07
CA PRO A 200 -18.42 -3.70 -37.86
C PRO A 200 -19.74 -3.36 -37.16
N GLY A 201 -20.01 -2.06 -37.02
CA GLY A 201 -21.38 -1.50 -36.93
C GLY A 201 -22.11 -1.61 -35.59
N CYS A 202 -22.05 -0.55 -34.77
CA CYS A 202 -23.16 -0.17 -33.87
C CYS A 202 -23.63 1.24 -34.25
N ARG A 203 -24.48 1.32 -35.28
CA ARG A 203 -25.43 2.42 -35.50
C ARG A 203 -26.81 1.80 -35.43
N ALA A 204 -27.55 2.09 -34.36
CA ALA A 204 -29.01 2.18 -34.27
C ALA A 204 -29.43 1.95 -32.81
N GLY A 205 -30.13 2.92 -32.20
CA GLY A 205 -30.78 2.67 -30.91
C GLY A 205 -30.94 3.85 -29.93
N CYS A 206 -30.91 5.11 -30.37
CA CYS A 206 -31.43 6.23 -29.57
C CYS A 206 -32.36 7.08 -30.43
N ALA A 207 -33.56 6.54 -30.70
CA ALA A 207 -34.70 7.28 -31.20
C ALA A 207 -35.98 6.51 -30.83
N ALA A 208 -36.45 6.69 -29.60
CA ALA A 208 -37.85 6.48 -29.19
C ALA A 208 -38.01 6.92 -27.73
N GLY A 209 -38.75 7.99 -27.51
CA GLY A 209 -39.05 8.55 -26.19
C GLY A 209 -39.46 10.00 -26.31
N ALA A 210 -40.53 10.23 -27.08
CA ALA A 210 -41.36 11.43 -26.95
C ALA A 210 -42.16 11.34 -25.64
#